data_AF-A0AAG5CU99-F1
#
_entry.id   AF-A0AAG5CU99-F1
#
_cell.length_a   1.000
_cell.length_b   1.000
_cell.length_c   1.000
_cell.angle_alpha   90.00
_cell.angle_beta   90.00
_cell.angle_gamma   90.00
#
_symmetry.space_group_name_H-M   'P 1'
#
loop_
_entity.id
_entity.type
_entity.pdbx_description
1 polymer ?
#
loop_
_entity_poly.entity_id
_entity_poly.type
_entity_poly.pdbx_seq_one_letter_code
_entity_poly.pdbx_strand_id
1 'polypeptide(L)'
;MLNLNDFSKLMNVFYLMSMTMQIGLPCYYGNEVALKSYALTNAIYSSNWYAMKRSNRKSVQMFMIRTNKPFAASAYGYFNFNLPAFTT
;
A
#
# COMPACT_ATOMS: atom_id res chain seq x y z
N MET A 1 -0.44 10.62 -45.12
CA MET A 1 -0.46 9.14 -45.14
C MET A 1 0.19 8.69 -43.84
N LEU A 2 -0.57 8.23 -42.86
CA LEU A 2 -0.03 7.79 -41.56
C LEU A 2 0.85 6.56 -41.80
N ASN A 3 2.14 6.63 -41.45
CA ASN A 3 3.08 5.55 -41.70
C ASN A 3 2.88 4.41 -40.67
N LEU A 4 3.15 3.17 -41.09
CA LEU A 4 3.16 2.00 -40.19
C LEU A 4 4.07 2.19 -38.96
N ASN A 5 5.15 2.96 -39.12
CA ASN A 5 6.07 3.32 -38.05
C ASN A 5 5.47 4.29 -37.02
N ASP A 6 4.48 5.10 -37.39
CA ASP A 6 3.81 5.99 -36.45
C ASP A 6 2.80 5.22 -35.59
N PHE A 7 2.09 4.25 -36.19
CA PHE A 7 1.20 3.34 -35.46
C PHE A 7 1.95 2.43 -34.49
N SER A 8 3.10 1.88 -34.88
CA SER A 8 3.90 1.03 -33.99
C SER A 8 4.46 1.80 -32.79
N LYS A 9 4.89 3.05 -32.99
CA LYS A 9 5.29 3.95 -31.89
C LYS A 9 4.13 4.24 -30.93
N LEU A 10 2.95 4.51 -31.47
CA LEU A 10 1.74 4.78 -30.68
C LEU A 10 1.35 3.58 -29.81
N MET A 11 1.40 2.36 -30.37
CA MET A 11 1.14 1.12 -29.63
C MET A 11 2.15 0.90 -28.49
N ASN A 12 3.45 1.16 -28.73
CA ASN A 12 4.48 1.03 -27.70
C ASN A 12 4.29 2.02 -26.54
N VAL A 13 3.85 3.25 -26.82
CA VAL A 13 3.56 4.25 -25.78
C VAL A 13 2.38 3.81 -24.91
N PHE A 14 1.29 3.35 -25.52
CA PHE A 14 0.15 2.82 -24.75
C PHE A 14 0.51 1.58 -23.93
N TYR A 15 1.35 0.70 -24.47
CA TYR A 15 1.84 -0.46 -23.73
C TYR A 15 2.63 -0.04 -22.48
N LEU A 16 3.58 0.88 -22.62
CA LEU A 16 4.36 1.40 -21.49
C LEU A 16 3.47 2.09 -20.44
N MET A 17 2.50 2.89 -20.88
CA MET A 17 1.53 3.54 -19.99
C MET A 17 0.67 2.51 -19.23
N SER A 18 0.24 1.45 -19.90
CA SER A 18 -0.57 0.39 -19.26
C SER A 18 0.23 -0.39 -18.22
N MET A 19 1.49 -0.73 -18.51
CA MET A 19 2.36 -1.50 -17.61
C MET A 19 2.75 -0.68 -16.38
N THR A 20 3.08 0.60 -16.57
CA THR A 20 3.36 1.51 -15.46
C THR A 20 2.13 1.72 -14.57
N MET A 21 0.93 1.82 -15.14
CA MET A 21 -0.31 1.94 -14.36
C MET A 21 -0.63 0.65 -13.59
N GLN A 22 -0.44 -0.52 -14.19
CA GLN A 22 -0.66 -1.83 -13.56
C GLN A 22 0.23 -2.03 -12.31
N ILE A 23 1.48 -1.55 -12.34
CA ILE A 23 2.41 -1.68 -11.22
C ILE A 23 2.30 -0.51 -10.25
N GLY A 24 2.08 0.71 -10.76
CA GLY A 24 2.00 1.94 -9.96
C GLY A 24 0.80 1.99 -9.02
N LEU A 25 -0.37 1.51 -9.46
CA LEU A 25 -1.59 1.50 -8.64
C LEU A 25 -1.42 0.66 -7.34
N PRO A 26 -1.00 -0.62 -7.40
CA PRO A 26 -0.72 -1.41 -6.21
C PRO A 26 0.31 -0.77 -5.27
N CYS A 27 1.36 -0.13 -5.81
CA CYS A 27 2.38 0.54 -5.01
C CYS A 27 1.81 1.74 -4.24
N TYR A 28 0.99 2.56 -4.91
CA TYR A 28 0.35 3.71 -4.29
C TYR A 28 -0.62 3.29 -3.18
N TYR A 29 -1.53 2.35 -3.49
CA TYR A 29 -2.51 1.88 -2.51
C TYR A 29 -1.86 1.09 -1.37
N GLY A 30 -0.82 0.30 -1.65
CA GLY A 30 -0.04 -0.40 -0.63
C GLY A 30 0.57 0.56 0.39
N ASN A 31 1.13 1.68 -0.07
CA ASN A 31 1.68 2.71 0.81
C ASN A 31 0.60 3.43 1.63
N GLU A 32 -0.50 3.85 0.99
CA GLU A 32 -1.63 4.50 1.67
C GLU A 32 -2.25 3.62 2.78
N VAL A 33 -2.43 2.31 2.50
CA VAL A 33 -2.95 1.36 3.48
C VAL A 33 -1.99 1.20 4.66
N ALA A 34 -0.68 1.14 4.41
CA ALA A 34 0.33 1.07 5.47
C ALA A 34 0.31 2.33 6.35
N LEU A 35 0.26 3.53 5.75
CA LEU A 35 0.19 4.80 6.47
C LEU A 35 -1.08 4.90 7.34
N LYS A 36 -2.24 4.53 6.80
CA LYS A 36 -3.50 4.54 7.53
C LYS A 36 -3.53 3.50 8.66
N SER A 37 -2.90 2.33 8.47
CA SER A 37 -2.74 1.33 9.53
C SER A 37 -1.95 1.90 10.71
N TYR A 38 -0.82 2.59 10.45
CA TYR A 38 -0.03 3.23 11.51
C TYR A 38 -0.81 4.33 12.23
N ALA A 39 -1.50 5.20 11.49
CA ALA A 39 -2.34 6.23 12.08
C ALA A 39 -3.44 5.65 12.97
N LEU A 40 -4.05 4.54 12.55
CA LEU A 40 -5.05 3.82 13.33
C LEU A 40 -4.46 3.21 14.61
N THR A 41 -3.29 2.57 14.55
CA THR A 41 -2.58 2.07 15.74
C THR A 41 -2.31 3.19 16.73
N ASN A 42 -1.84 4.34 16.24
CA ASN A 42 -1.53 5.49 17.09
C ASN A 42 -2.79 6.07 17.75
N ALA A 43 -3.88 6.21 16.98
CA ALA A 43 -5.17 6.67 17.52
C ALA A 43 -5.70 5.72 18.61
N ILE A 44 -5.62 4.41 18.38
CA ILE A 44 -6.02 3.40 19.37
C ILE A 44 -5.12 3.47 20.62
N TYR A 45 -3.81 3.65 20.45
CA TYR A 45 -2.88 3.79 21.56
C TYR A 45 -3.18 5.02 22.42
N SER A 46 -3.54 6.16 21.79
CA SER A 46 -3.95 7.39 22.47
C SER A 46 -5.35 7.34 23.11
N SER A 47 -6.15 6.32 22.80
CA SER A 47 -7.48 6.17 23.39
C SER A 47 -7.41 5.67 24.83
N ASN A 48 -8.48 5.85 25.61
CA ASN A 48 -8.60 5.31 26.98
C ASN A 48 -8.82 3.78 27.00
N TRP A 49 -8.03 3.01 26.23
CA TRP A 49 -8.13 1.55 26.11
C TRP A 49 -7.89 0.83 27.44
N TYR A 50 -7.19 1.47 28.37
CA TYR A 50 -7.00 0.99 29.73
C TYR A 50 -8.27 1.10 30.59
N ALA A 51 -9.22 1.99 30.28
CA ALA A 51 -10.48 2.09 31.03
C ALA A 51 -11.56 1.08 30.57
N MET A 52 -11.29 0.31 29.50
CA MET A 52 -12.26 -0.63 28.93
C MET A 52 -12.35 -1.97 29.70
N LYS A 53 -13.51 -2.64 29.58
CA LYS A 53 -13.73 -4.00 30.10
C LYS A 53 -12.65 -4.97 29.60
N ARG A 54 -12.31 -5.96 30.44
CA ARG A 54 -11.20 -6.92 30.21
C ARG A 54 -11.28 -7.67 28.87
N SER A 55 -12.48 -7.95 28.36
CA SER A 55 -12.72 -8.53 27.04
C SER A 55 -12.24 -7.60 25.92
N ASN A 56 -12.69 -6.36 25.92
CA ASN A 56 -12.37 -5.37 24.89
C ASN A 56 -10.88 -4.98 24.94
N ARG A 57 -10.28 -4.92 26.14
CA ARG A 57 -8.86 -4.62 26.31
C ARG A 57 -7.96 -5.63 25.59
N LYS A 58 -8.27 -6.94 25.68
CA LYS A 58 -7.51 -7.98 24.97
C LYS A 58 -7.65 -7.84 23.44
N SER A 59 -8.85 -7.59 22.94
CA SER A 59 -9.09 -7.41 21.50
C SER A 59 -8.33 -6.19 20.97
N VAL A 60 -8.34 -5.07 21.69
CA VAL A 60 -7.62 -3.84 21.34
C VAL A 60 -6.10 -4.05 21.36
N GLN A 61 -5.57 -4.76 22.36
CA GLN A 61 -4.14 -5.11 22.42
C GLN A 61 -3.71 -6.00 21.24
N MET A 62 -4.49 -7.04 20.92
CA MET A 62 -4.23 -7.89 19.75
C MET A 62 -4.29 -7.10 18.44
N PHE A 63 -5.21 -6.14 18.34
CA PHE A 63 -5.32 -5.25 17.18
C PHE A 63 -4.11 -4.31 17.05
N MET A 64 -3.64 -3.71 18.15
CA MET A 64 -2.42 -2.90 18.16
C MET A 64 -1.19 -3.70 17.74
N ILE A 65 -1.00 -4.92 18.26
CA ILE A 65 0.15 -5.78 17.89
C ILE A 65 0.12 -6.13 16.40
N ARG A 66 -1.07 -6.42 15.85
CA ARG A 66 -1.23 -6.76 14.42
C ARG A 66 -1.03 -5.58 13.49
N THR A 67 -1.42 -4.38 13.90
CA THR A 67 -1.31 -3.15 13.10
C THR A 67 0.04 -2.44 13.24
N ASN A 68 0.80 -2.74 14.31
CA ASN A 68 2.17 -2.25 14.50
C ASN A 68 3.16 -2.88 13.51
N LYS A 69 2.90 -4.12 13.06
CA LYS A 69 3.55 -4.62 11.85
C LYS A 69 2.94 -3.86 10.67
N PRO A 70 3.75 -3.18 9.85
CA PRO A 70 3.22 -2.55 8.66
C PRO A 70 2.50 -3.62 7.88
N PHE A 71 1.23 -3.37 7.54
CA PHE A 71 0.55 -4.09 6.47
C PHE A 71 1.17 -3.61 5.15
N ALA A 72 2.49 -3.78 5.04
CA ALA A 72 3.20 -3.60 3.81
C ALA A 72 2.64 -4.68 2.90
N ALA A 73 2.05 -4.27 1.78
CA ALA A 73 1.84 -5.16 0.66
C ALA A 73 3.24 -5.56 0.17
N SER A 74 3.88 -6.49 0.88
CA SER A 74 5.11 -7.10 0.46
C SER A 74 4.70 -8.14 -0.58
N ALA A 75 5.18 -8.00 -1.82
CA ALA A 75 5.09 -9.08 -2.77
C ALA A 75 5.88 -10.26 -2.20
N TYR A 76 5.17 -11.22 -1.61
CA TYR A 76 5.73 -12.48 -1.14
C TYR A 76 6.96 -12.32 -0.21
N GLY A 77 7.05 -11.21 0.54
CA GLY A 77 8.17 -10.95 1.46
C GLY A 77 9.51 -10.55 0.81
N TYR A 78 9.58 -10.35 -0.52
CA TYR A 78 10.84 -9.99 -1.21
C TYR A 78 10.98 -8.49 -1.46
N PHE A 79 9.90 -7.82 -1.82
CA PHE A 79 9.91 -6.38 -2.07
C PHE A 79 8.67 -5.73 -1.47
N ASN A 80 8.89 -4.64 -0.74
CA ASN A 80 7.80 -3.73 -0.39
C ASN A 80 7.46 -2.91 -1.64
N PHE A 81 6.23 -3.03 -2.12
CA PHE A 81 5.70 -2.13 -3.14
C PHE A 81 5.57 -0.73 -2.51
N ASN A 82 6.63 0.06 -2.60
CA ASN A 82 6.68 1.40 -2.07
C ASN A 82 7.01 2.37 -3.22
N LEU A 83 6.50 3.61 -3.16
CA LEU A 83 6.79 4.66 -4.15
C LEU A 83 8.29 4.78 -4.51
N PRO A 84 9.24 4.69 -3.54
CA PRO A 84 10.68 4.72 -3.82
C PRO A 84 11.18 3.58 -4.71
N ALA A 85 10.54 2.41 -4.68
CA ALA A 85 10.89 1.27 -5.52
C ALA A 85 10.37 1.40 -6.96
N PHE A 86 9.40 2.28 -7.19
CA PHE A 86 8.91 2.62 -8.53
C PHE A 86 9.73 3.77 -9.16
N THR A 87 10.32 4.64 -8.34
CA THR A 87 11.11 5.80 -8.78
C THR A 87 12.62 5.56 -8.88
N THR A 88 13.13 4.45 -8.34
CA THR A 88 14.55 4.04 -8.47
C THR A 88 14.69 3.07 -9.62
#